data_AF-A0A3G8LXP3-F1
#
_entry.id   AF-A0A3G8LXP3-F1
#
_cell.length_a   1.000
_cell.length_b   1.000
_cell.length_c   1.000
_cell.angle_alpha   90.00
_cell.angle_beta   90.00
_cell.angle_gamma   90.00
#
_symmetry.space_group_name_H-M   'P 1'
#
loop_
_entity.id
_entity.type
_entity.pdbx_description
1 polymer ?
#
loop_
_entity_poly.entity_id
_entity_poly.type
_entity_poly.pdbx_seq_one_letter_code
_entity_poly.pdbx_strand_id
1 'polypeptide(L)'
;MSETKTELTMYQIADQFIALANQLSQQENDIGKVGTAMRFASARFNAFEASIKSADLAAEKDHALAWFSDEFKAMLKENLEDHIANPPVAAEQQEQKNDDSVQMFKGV
;
A
#
# COMPACT_ATOMS: atom_id res chain seq x y z
N MET A 1 15.56 11.17 -34.33
CA MET A 1 15.32 10.07 -33.39
C MET A 1 14.22 10.52 -32.45
N SER A 2 12.99 10.08 -32.68
CA SER A 2 11.88 10.41 -31.78
C SER A 2 12.03 9.52 -30.55
N GLU A 3 12.33 10.13 -29.39
CA GLU A 3 12.28 9.42 -28.12
C GLU A 3 10.88 8.84 -27.95
N THR A 4 10.80 7.51 -27.95
CA THR A 4 9.54 6.82 -27.64
C THR A 4 9.38 6.92 -26.14
N LYS A 5 8.49 7.81 -25.68
CA LYS A 5 8.16 7.95 -24.27
C LYS A 5 7.56 6.64 -23.80
N THR A 6 8.31 5.87 -23.00
CA THR A 6 7.79 4.64 -22.39
C THR A 6 6.71 5.04 -21.37
N GLU A 7 5.47 4.65 -21.63
CA GLU A 7 4.35 4.86 -20.70
C GLU A 7 4.61 4.06 -19.42
N LEU A 8 4.30 4.66 -18.27
CA LEU A 8 4.47 4.01 -16.96
C LEU A 8 3.42 2.91 -16.77
N THR A 9 3.83 1.82 -16.13
CA THR A 9 2.87 0.78 -15.71
C THR A 9 2.07 1.25 -14.49
N MET A 10 0.91 0.62 -14.26
CA MET A 10 0.09 0.87 -13.06
C MET A 10 0.91 0.70 -11.77
N TYR A 11 1.78 -0.31 -11.71
CA TYR A 11 2.65 -0.56 -10.55
C TYR A 11 3.64 0.59 -10.33
N GLN A 12 4.28 1.08 -11.39
CA GLN A 12 5.20 2.22 -11.31
C GLN A 12 4.50 3.52 -10.90
N ILE A 13 3.22 3.67 -11.22
CA ILE A 13 2.40 4.80 -10.76
C ILE A 13 2.05 4.62 -9.27
N ALA A 14 1.66 3.40 -8.86
CA ALA A 14 1.37 3.08 -7.46
C ALA A 14 2.60 3.32 -6.56
N ASP A 15 3.79 2.93 -7.01
CA ASP A 15 5.05 3.13 -6.27
C ASP A 15 5.32 4.61 -5.99
N GLN A 16 4.94 5.52 -6.90
CA GLN A 16 5.07 6.96 -6.67
C GLN A 16 4.14 7.45 -5.55
N PHE A 17 2.91 6.93 -5.46
CA PHE A 17 2.01 7.24 -4.34
C PHE A 17 2.55 6.70 -3.02
N ILE A 18 3.11 5.49 -3.01
CA ILE A 18 3.73 4.88 -1.83
C ILE A 18 4.96 5.67 -1.38
N ALA A 19 5.82 6.10 -2.31
CA ALA A 19 6.98 6.94 -1.99
C ALA A 19 6.56 8.24 -1.28
N LEU A 20 5.50 8.90 -1.75
CA LEU A 20 4.96 10.08 -1.10
C LEU A 20 4.36 9.75 0.27
N ALA A 21 3.59 8.66 0.40
CA ALA A 21 3.03 8.23 1.68
C ALA A 21 4.12 7.93 2.71
N ASN A 22 5.24 7.33 2.30
CA ASN A 22 6.40 7.08 3.17
C ASN A 22 7.03 8.40 3.66
N GLN A 23 7.21 9.37 2.77
CA GLN A 23 7.71 10.70 3.14
C GLN A 23 6.78 11.38 4.15
N LEU A 24 5.47 11.39 3.89
CA LEU A 24 4.48 11.99 4.78
C LEU A 24 4.43 11.27 6.13
N SER A 25 4.59 9.94 6.15
CA SER A 25 4.57 9.16 7.40
C SER A 25 5.73 9.54 8.31
N GLN A 26 6.91 9.83 7.73
CA GLN A 26 8.06 10.33 8.48
C GLN A 26 7.84 11.78 8.96
N GLN A 27 7.27 12.64 8.12
CA GLN A 27 7.01 14.05 8.44
C GLN A 27 5.97 14.22 9.55
N GLU A 28 4.89 13.44 9.50
CA GLU A 28 3.80 13.49 10.47
C GLU A 28 4.06 12.62 11.70
N ASN A 29 5.07 11.75 11.66
CA ASN A 29 5.34 10.72 12.65
C ASN A 29 4.10 9.88 13.02
N ASP A 30 3.23 9.64 12.03
CA ASP A 30 1.94 8.96 12.20
C ASP A 30 1.53 8.24 10.91
N ILE A 31 1.88 6.95 10.83
CA ILE A 31 1.52 6.08 9.71
C ILE A 31 0.00 5.85 9.62
N GLY A 32 -0.72 5.90 10.74
CA GLY A 32 -2.17 5.70 10.78
C GLY A 32 -2.93 6.88 10.19
N LYS A 33 -2.48 8.11 10.49
CA LYS A 33 -2.98 9.36 9.90
C LYS A 33 -2.75 9.37 8.40
N VAL A 34 -1.54 9.06 7.94
CA VAL A 34 -1.22 9.03 6.51
C VAL A 34 -1.98 7.92 5.77
N GLY A 35 -2.09 6.73 6.35
CA GLY A 35 -2.91 5.64 5.79
C GLY A 35 -4.39 6.03 5.67
N THR A 36 -4.91 6.79 6.63
CA THR A 36 -6.28 7.32 6.56
C THR A 36 -6.42 8.39 5.49
N ALA A 37 -5.45 9.29 5.35
CA ALA A 37 -5.42 10.28 4.28
C ALA A 37 -5.35 9.61 2.90
N MET A 38 -4.59 8.52 2.75
CA MET A 38 -4.48 7.78 1.50
C MET A 38 -5.82 7.16 1.09
N ARG A 39 -6.52 6.49 2.01
CA ARG A 39 -7.88 5.95 1.74
C ARG A 39 -8.85 7.06 1.34
N PHE A 40 -8.81 8.20 2.01
CA PHE A 40 -9.66 9.35 1.67
C PHE A 40 -9.31 9.95 0.29
N ALA A 41 -8.03 10.06 -0.04
CA ALA A 41 -7.57 10.53 -1.35
C ALA A 41 -8.05 9.59 -2.48
N SER A 42 -7.88 8.27 -2.32
CA SER A 42 -8.37 7.27 -3.27
C SER A 42 -9.88 7.37 -3.47
N ALA A 43 -10.66 7.52 -2.39
CA ALA A 43 -12.11 7.67 -2.49
C ALA A 43 -12.52 8.91 -3.32
N ARG A 44 -11.84 10.05 -3.12
CA ARG A 44 -12.09 11.28 -3.89
C ARG A 44 -11.72 11.12 -5.36
N PHE A 45 -10.58 10.49 -5.63
CA PHE A 45 -10.12 10.26 -6.99
C PHE A 45 -11.06 9.31 -7.74
N ASN A 46 -11.45 8.19 -7.13
CA ASN A 46 -12.34 7.21 -7.75
C ASN A 46 -13.77 7.76 -7.94
N ALA A 47 -14.26 8.58 -7.00
CA ALA A 47 -15.54 9.28 -7.19
C ALA A 47 -15.49 10.25 -8.39
N PHE A 48 -14.36 10.95 -8.57
CA PHE A 48 -14.15 11.78 -9.75
C PHE A 48 -14.05 10.93 -11.03
N GLU A 49 -13.32 9.82 -10.99
CA GLU A 49 -13.24 8.86 -12.10
C GLU A 49 -14.63 8.36 -12.52
N ALA A 50 -15.48 8.00 -11.56
CA ALA A 50 -16.87 7.61 -11.83
C ALA A 50 -17.63 8.76 -12.51
N SER A 51 -17.48 9.99 -12.02
CA SER A 51 -18.18 11.16 -12.54
C SER A 51 -17.86 11.49 -13.99
N ILE A 52 -16.63 11.21 -14.45
CA ILE A 52 -16.21 11.47 -15.83
C ILE A 52 -16.55 10.31 -16.78
N LYS A 53 -16.73 9.09 -16.25
CA LYS A 53 -17.04 7.90 -17.04
C LYS A 53 -18.54 7.62 -17.16
N SER A 54 -19.33 8.11 -16.19
CA SER A 54 -20.77 7.86 -16.11
C SER A 54 -21.57 8.90 -16.89
N ALA A 55 -22.59 8.45 -17.63
CA ALA A 55 -23.57 9.35 -18.24
C ALA A 55 -24.63 9.83 -17.23
N ASP A 56 -24.97 9.00 -16.24
CA ASP A 56 -25.86 9.34 -15.13
C ASP A 56 -25.32 8.77 -13.81
N LEU A 57 -24.47 9.57 -13.15
CA LEU A 57 -23.80 9.12 -11.92
C LEU A 57 -24.81 8.84 -10.81
N ALA A 58 -25.98 9.49 -10.81
CA ALA A 58 -26.98 9.25 -9.78
C ALA A 58 -27.56 7.83 -9.90
N ALA A 59 -27.85 7.38 -11.12
CA ALA A 59 -28.32 6.02 -11.38
C ALA A 59 -27.21 4.96 -11.19
N GLU A 60 -25.96 5.29 -11.52
CA GLU A 60 -24.83 4.35 -11.47
C GLU A 60 -24.09 4.33 -10.13
N LYS A 61 -24.42 5.25 -9.20
CA LYS A 61 -23.70 5.45 -7.93
C LYS A 61 -23.47 4.17 -7.14
N ASP A 62 -24.50 3.36 -6.94
CA ASP A 62 -24.40 2.15 -6.11
C ASP A 62 -23.56 1.07 -6.80
N HIS A 63 -23.63 0.98 -8.13
CA HIS A 63 -22.76 0.11 -8.92
C HIS A 63 -21.29 0.56 -8.84
N ALA A 64 -21.02 1.85 -9.02
CA ALA A 64 -19.67 2.40 -8.87
C ALA A 64 -19.11 2.16 -7.47
N LEU A 65 -19.91 2.39 -6.43
CA LEU A 65 -19.52 2.14 -5.05
C LEU A 65 -19.12 0.68 -4.82
N ALA A 66 -19.97 -0.26 -5.26
CA ALA A 66 -19.69 -1.69 -5.16
C ALA A 66 -18.38 -2.02 -5.88
N TRP A 67 -18.25 -1.60 -7.14
CA TRP A 67 -17.10 -1.92 -7.96
C TRP A 67 -15.77 -1.44 -7.37
N PHE A 68 -15.65 -0.16 -7.02
CA PHE A 68 -14.42 0.36 -6.42
C PHE A 68 -14.10 -0.26 -5.07
N SER A 69 -15.13 -0.57 -4.27
CA SER A 69 -14.92 -1.19 -2.95
C SER A 69 -14.45 -2.64 -3.06
N ASP A 70 -14.96 -3.40 -4.02
CA ASP A 70 -14.58 -4.79 -4.26
C ASP A 70 -13.16 -4.88 -4.83
N GLU A 71 -12.79 -4.01 -5.77
CA GLU A 71 -11.41 -3.92 -6.29
C GLU A 71 -10.42 -3.58 -5.19
N PHE A 72 -10.71 -2.56 -4.38
CA PHE A 72 -9.85 -2.20 -3.25
C PHE A 72 -9.71 -3.36 -2.25
N LYS A 73 -10.81 -4.04 -1.96
CA LYS A 73 -10.82 -5.20 -1.06
C LYS A 73 -9.99 -6.36 -1.61
N ALA A 74 -10.07 -6.65 -2.91
CA ALA A 74 -9.30 -7.70 -3.55
C ALA A 74 -7.79 -7.39 -3.48
N MET A 75 -7.38 -6.19 -3.90
CA MET A 75 -5.98 -5.75 -3.82
C MET A 75 -5.46 -5.76 -2.38
N LEU A 76 -6.23 -5.23 -1.42
CA LEU A 76 -5.84 -5.24 -0.01
C LEU A 76 -5.69 -6.67 0.52
N LYS A 77 -6.61 -7.57 0.16
CA LYS A 77 -6.54 -8.97 0.56
C LYS A 77 -5.26 -9.63 0.05
N GLU A 78 -4.91 -9.45 -1.23
CA GLU A 78 -3.68 -10.02 -1.80
C GLU A 78 -2.42 -9.51 -1.09
N ASN A 79 -2.35 -8.21 -0.78
CA ASN A 79 -1.22 -7.63 -0.06
C ASN A 79 -1.14 -8.11 1.41
N LEU A 80 -2.28 -8.33 2.05
CA LEU A 80 -2.33 -8.93 3.39
C LEU A 80 -1.88 -10.39 3.37
N GLU A 81 -2.31 -11.16 2.37
CA GLU A 81 -1.87 -12.55 2.18
C GLU A 81 -0.36 -12.62 1.93
N ASP A 82 0.21 -11.69 1.16
CA ASP A 82 1.66 -11.57 0.99
C ASP A 82 2.38 -11.28 2.31
N HIS A 83 1.90 -10.34 3.11
CA HIS A 83 2.46 -10.08 4.44
C HIS A 83 2.29 -11.24 5.44
N ILE A 84 1.26 -12.07 5.29
CA ILE A 84 1.09 -13.30 6.08
C ILE A 84 2.10 -14.36 5.64
N ALA A 85 2.31 -14.51 4.33
CA ALA A 85 3.27 -15.46 3.77
C ALA A 85 4.73 -15.02 4.02
N ASN A 86 4.97 -13.71 4.00
CA ASN A 86 6.26 -13.05 4.13
C ASN A 86 6.19 -12.02 5.28
N PRO A 87 6.10 -12.48 6.54
CA PRO A 87 6.02 -11.57 7.67
C PRO A 87 7.27 -10.67 7.71
N PRO A 88 7.14 -9.38 8.08
CA PRO A 88 8.28 -8.52 8.27
C PRO A 88 9.25 -9.19 9.24
N VAL A 89 10.52 -9.29 8.86
CA VAL A 89 11.55 -9.86 9.73
C VAL A 89 11.68 -8.97 10.97
N ALA A 90 11.00 -9.31 12.06
CA ALA A 90 11.02 -8.54 13.29
C ALA A 90 11.40 -9.44 14.48
N ALA A 91 12.54 -9.10 15.10
CA ALA A 91 13.03 -9.49 16.44
C ALA A 91 13.37 -10.96 16.77
N GLU A 92 12.75 -11.99 16.19
CA GLU A 92 12.98 -13.38 16.66
C GLU A 92 14.40 -13.90 16.34
N GLN A 93 15.00 -13.43 15.24
CA GLN A 93 16.38 -13.81 14.88
C GLN A 93 17.45 -13.06 15.70
N GLN A 94 17.11 -11.94 16.36
CA GLN A 94 18.05 -11.23 17.24
C GLN A 94 18.12 -11.89 18.61
N GLU A 95 17.03 -12.44 19.14
CA GLU A 95 17.07 -13.20 20.41
C GLU A 95 17.85 -14.51 20.26
N GLN A 96 17.65 -15.27 19.18
CA GLN A 96 18.40 -16.52 18.95
C GLN A 96 19.89 -16.29 18.64
N LYS A 97 20.26 -15.27 17.86
CA LYS A 97 21.68 -14.94 17.64
C LYS A 97 22.38 -14.41 18.90
N ASN A 98 21.67 -13.70 19.77
CA ASN A 98 22.24 -13.17 21.00
C ASN A 98 22.41 -14.27 22.06
N ASP A 99 21.51 -15.26 22.13
CA ASP A 99 21.66 -16.40 23.05
C ASP A 99 22.81 -17.34 22.62
N ASP A 100 22.91 -17.69 21.33
CA ASP A 100 24.01 -18.54 20.81
C ASP A 100 25.38 -17.87 20.98
N SER A 101 25.48 -16.55 20.77
CA SER A 101 26.74 -15.82 20.94
C SER A 101 27.15 -15.69 22.41
N VAL A 102 26.21 -15.61 23.36
CA VAL A 102 26.52 -15.57 24.80
C VAL A 102 26.96 -16.93 25.33
N GLN A 103 26.47 -18.04 24.77
CA GLN A 103 26.87 -19.40 25.16
C GLN A 103 28.29 -19.75 24.70
N MET A 104 28.72 -19.26 23.54
CA MET A 104 30.07 -19.52 22.99
C MET A 104 31.20 -18.80 23.76
N PHE A 105 30.90 -17.75 24.53
CA PHE A 105 31.91 -17.01 25.32
C PHE A 105 32.06 -17.48 26.77
N LYS A 106 31.16 -18.32 27.30
CA LYS A 106 31.25 -18.84 28.68
C LYS A 106 31.96 -20.19 28.81
N GLY A 107 32.46 -20.75 27.71
CA GLY A 107 33.13 -22.05 27.66
C GLY A 107 34.56 -21.98 27.16
N VAL A 108 35.45 -21.28 27.86
CA VAL A 108 36.91 -21.47 27.82
C VAL A 108 37.48 -21.28 29.23
#